data_AF-A0A7C4KHJ2-F1
#
_entry.id   AF-A0A7C4KHJ2-F1
#
_cell.length_a   1.000
_cell.length_b   1.000
_cell.length_c   1.000
_cell.angle_alpha   90.00
_cell.angle_beta   90.00
_cell.angle_gamma   90.00
#
_symmetry.space_group_name_H-M   'P 1'
#
loop_
_entity.id
_entity.type
_entity.pdbx_description
1 polymer ?
#
loop_
_entity_poly.entity_id
_entity_poly.type
_entity_poly.pdbx_seq_one_letter_code
_entity_poly.pdbx_strand_id
1 'polypeptide(L)'
;MILLMHNINKPDSTEAMMNNLDLLQKLAVLSIDEIEKTLSENSSDLPIQKLVGEEKAEQLIQAAQAPKARGIKDPIVVLPGIMGSLLFSVRGVTTMLWINPLLFVNGQASYLKVDDEEKTNPMVECVAFSLEKLTYLKLVLELRREFTVYEFPYDWRLPIENNADVLHNSIERWASAHPRQKFTLVVHSMGGLVSRSYLGRYPEDAERRINRLITLGTPHLGATNAIDNLYHGNQMVAMVDRINQQNEMSQVVLSMPSVYQLLPAPPSLLPEKVEPANWDLYDAKTWGIP
;
A
#
# COMPACT_ATOMS: atom_id res chain seq x y z
N MET A 1 -6.45 -3.35 -9.12
CA MET A 1 -6.52 -4.74 -8.61
C MET A 1 -7.80 -5.47 -9.03
N ILE A 2 -9.00 -5.04 -8.62
CA ILE A 2 -10.27 -5.72 -9.00
C ILE A 2 -10.41 -5.84 -10.52
N LEU A 3 -10.06 -4.79 -11.28
CA LEU A 3 -10.06 -4.84 -12.76
C LEU A 3 -9.04 -5.82 -13.34
N LEU A 4 -7.84 -5.93 -12.75
CA LEU A 4 -6.81 -6.88 -13.17
C LEU A 4 -7.23 -8.32 -12.86
N MET A 5 -7.84 -8.55 -11.69
CA MET A 5 -8.35 -9.86 -11.30
C MET A 5 -9.60 -10.25 -12.11
N HIS A 6 -10.45 -9.29 -12.49
CA HIS A 6 -11.69 -9.55 -13.25
C HIS A 6 -11.41 -10.13 -14.64
N ASN A 7 -10.26 -9.77 -15.22
CA ASN A 7 -9.84 -10.29 -16.52
C ASN A 7 -9.26 -11.72 -16.45
N ILE A 8 -8.96 -12.26 -15.26
CA ILE A 8 -8.38 -13.60 -15.07
C ILE A 8 -9.43 -14.72 -15.31
N ASN A 9 -10.73 -14.44 -15.14
CA ASN A 9 -11.80 -15.45 -15.26
C ASN A 9 -12.31 -15.70 -16.71
N LYS A 10 -11.62 -15.20 -17.74
CA LYS A 10 -12.04 -15.42 -19.14
C LYS A 10 -11.21 -16.54 -19.81
N PRO A 11 -11.85 -17.57 -20.40
CA PRO A 11 -11.16 -18.79 -20.87
C PRO A 11 -10.20 -18.62 -22.06
N ASP A 12 -10.30 -17.55 -22.87
CA ASP A 12 -9.44 -17.31 -24.05
C ASP A 12 -8.19 -16.43 -23.79
N SER A 13 -7.70 -16.36 -22.55
CA SER A 13 -6.90 -15.20 -22.10
C SER A 13 -5.48 -15.47 -21.59
N THR A 14 -4.90 -16.67 -21.71
CA THR A 14 -3.57 -16.94 -21.13
C THR A 14 -2.48 -16.02 -21.65
N GLU A 15 -2.43 -15.78 -22.96
CA GLU A 15 -1.45 -14.87 -23.59
C GLU A 15 -1.70 -13.40 -23.22
N ALA A 16 -2.95 -12.96 -23.22
CA ALA A 16 -3.31 -11.60 -22.81
C ALA A 16 -3.01 -11.35 -21.32
N MET A 17 -3.23 -12.35 -20.47
CA MET A 17 -2.89 -12.33 -19.05
C MET A 17 -1.37 -12.26 -18.85
N MET A 18 -0.59 -13.06 -19.57
CA MET A 18 0.88 -12.99 -19.52
C MET A 18 1.40 -11.63 -19.97
N ASN A 19 0.89 -11.10 -21.09
CA ASN A 19 1.28 -9.77 -21.57
C ASN A 19 0.98 -8.65 -20.56
N ASN A 20 -0.15 -8.73 -19.86
CA ASN A 20 -0.49 -7.76 -18.81
C ASN A 20 0.37 -7.94 -17.54
N LEU A 21 0.72 -9.19 -17.20
CA LEU A 21 1.59 -9.50 -16.08
C LEU A 21 3.01 -8.96 -16.33
N ASP A 22 3.56 -9.18 -17.52
CA ASP A 22 4.88 -8.67 -17.91
C ASP A 22 4.92 -7.14 -17.82
N LEU A 23 3.85 -6.48 -18.29
CA LEU A 23 3.73 -5.02 -18.18
C LEU A 23 3.62 -4.56 -16.73
N LEU A 24 2.87 -5.28 -15.89
CA LEU A 24 2.74 -4.98 -14.46
C LEU A 24 4.09 -5.14 -13.73
N GLN A 25 4.81 -6.22 -14.02
CA GLN A 25 6.15 -6.48 -13.46
C GLN A 25 7.15 -5.42 -13.93
N LYS A 26 7.13 -5.05 -15.22
CA LYS A 26 7.92 -3.95 -15.76
C LYS A 26 7.62 -2.66 -15.01
N LEU A 27 6.35 -2.29 -14.84
CA LEU A 27 5.94 -1.09 -14.12
C LEU A 27 6.36 -1.10 -12.64
N ALA A 28 6.34 -2.27 -12.00
CA ALA A 28 6.69 -2.44 -10.59
C ALA A 28 8.14 -2.10 -10.27
N VAL A 29 9.06 -2.38 -11.19
CA VAL A 29 10.52 -2.23 -10.99
C VAL A 29 11.09 -0.94 -11.56
N LEU A 30 10.36 -0.24 -12.44
CA LEU A 30 10.80 1.06 -12.95
C LEU A 30 10.77 2.12 -11.86
N SER A 31 11.80 2.96 -11.85
CA SER A 31 11.80 4.18 -11.05
C SER A 31 10.75 5.17 -11.55
N ILE A 32 10.32 6.09 -10.68
CA ILE A 32 9.38 7.14 -11.09
C ILE A 32 9.99 8.02 -12.20
N ASP A 33 11.31 8.25 -12.20
CA ASP A 33 11.98 9.02 -13.25
C ASP A 33 11.91 8.33 -14.61
N GLU A 34 12.11 7.01 -14.66
CA GLU A 34 11.97 6.24 -15.90
C GLU A 34 10.52 6.19 -16.39
N ILE A 35 9.56 6.02 -15.49
CA ILE A 35 8.13 6.04 -15.82
C ILE A 35 7.73 7.42 -16.36
N GLU A 36 8.10 8.49 -15.64
CA GLU A 36 7.79 9.87 -16.04
C GLU A 36 8.38 10.18 -17.42
N LYS A 37 9.66 9.85 -17.62
CA LYS A 37 10.34 10.05 -18.91
C LYS A 37 9.62 9.31 -20.03
N THR A 38 9.33 8.02 -19.84
CA THR A 38 8.66 7.18 -20.85
C THR A 38 7.27 7.72 -21.19
N LEU A 39 6.47 8.10 -20.19
CA LEU A 39 5.14 8.67 -20.43
C LEU A 39 5.20 10.04 -21.13
N SER A 40 6.24 10.83 -20.87
CA SER A 40 6.40 12.15 -21.49
C SER A 40 6.94 12.12 -22.93
N GLU A 41 7.87 11.20 -23.23
CA GLU A 41 8.63 11.18 -24.48
C GLU A 41 8.17 10.10 -25.46
N ASN A 42 7.81 8.91 -24.97
CA ASN A 42 7.46 7.76 -25.81
C ASN A 42 6.47 6.83 -25.10
N SER A 43 5.23 7.29 -24.90
CA SER A 43 4.22 6.55 -24.13
C SER A 43 3.88 5.17 -24.70
N SER A 44 4.17 4.89 -25.98
CA SER A 44 3.99 3.55 -26.56
C SER A 44 4.91 2.49 -25.98
N ASP A 45 6.06 2.85 -25.40
CA ASP A 45 7.00 1.91 -24.77
C ASP A 45 6.52 1.41 -23.40
N LEU A 46 5.50 2.08 -22.85
CA LEU A 46 4.79 1.71 -21.64
C LEU A 46 3.28 1.83 -21.88
N PRO A 47 2.64 0.81 -22.51
CA PRO A 47 1.22 0.84 -22.87
C PRO A 47 0.30 0.68 -21.64
N ILE A 48 0.39 1.64 -20.71
CA ILE A 48 -0.22 1.63 -19.38
C ILE A 48 -1.74 1.60 -19.42
N GLN A 49 -2.37 2.04 -20.51
CA GLN A 49 -3.81 1.93 -20.74
C GLN A 49 -4.32 0.49 -20.65
N LYS A 50 -3.47 -0.51 -20.94
CA LYS A 50 -3.80 -1.93 -20.74
C LYS A 50 -4.01 -2.29 -19.26
N LEU A 51 -3.38 -1.56 -18.34
CA LEU A 51 -3.48 -1.79 -16.89
C LEU A 51 -4.51 -0.87 -16.22
N VAL A 52 -4.62 0.39 -16.66
CA VAL A 52 -5.40 1.43 -15.95
C VAL A 52 -6.61 1.95 -16.72
N GLY A 53 -6.78 1.55 -18.00
CA GLY A 53 -7.78 2.12 -18.91
C GLY A 53 -7.32 3.42 -19.57
N GLU A 54 -7.98 3.81 -20.66
CA GLU A 54 -7.60 4.96 -21.49
C GLU A 54 -7.63 6.28 -20.71
N GLU A 55 -8.74 6.58 -20.04
CA GLU A 55 -8.91 7.85 -19.30
C GLU A 55 -7.79 8.07 -18.26
N LYS A 56 -7.46 7.03 -17.49
CA LYS A 56 -6.44 7.13 -16.46
C LYS A 56 -5.03 7.16 -17.07
N ALA A 57 -4.80 6.51 -18.21
CA ALA A 57 -3.54 6.61 -18.93
C ALA A 57 -3.31 8.05 -19.45
N GLU A 58 -4.33 8.68 -20.03
CA GLU A 58 -4.28 10.08 -20.45
C GLU A 58 -3.96 11.01 -19.29
N GLN A 59 -4.60 10.83 -18.13
CA GLN A 59 -4.31 11.62 -16.93
C GLN A 59 -2.86 11.45 -16.45
N LEU A 60 -2.28 10.24 -16.55
CA LEU A 60 -0.90 9.99 -16.19
C LEU A 60 0.08 10.65 -17.16
N ILE A 61 -0.21 10.59 -18.46
CA ILE A 61 0.58 11.25 -19.50
C ILE A 61 0.56 12.78 -19.29
N GLN A 62 -0.62 13.35 -19.06
CA GLN A 62 -0.77 14.78 -18.77
C GLN A 62 0.02 15.20 -17.53
N ALA A 63 -0.06 14.43 -16.44
CA ALA A 63 0.69 14.71 -15.21
C ALA A 63 2.22 14.62 -15.43
N ALA A 64 2.69 13.68 -16.26
CA ALA A 64 4.11 13.53 -16.59
C ALA A 64 4.63 14.69 -17.46
N GLN A 65 3.81 15.18 -18.41
CA GLN A 65 4.15 16.27 -19.32
C GLN A 65 4.00 17.66 -18.69
N ALA A 66 3.28 17.78 -17.58
CA ALA A 66 3.09 19.05 -16.89
C ALA A 66 4.45 19.65 -16.45
N PRO A 67 4.62 20.98 -16.59
CA PRO A 67 5.88 21.64 -16.31
C PRO A 67 6.26 21.51 -14.83
N LYS A 68 7.55 21.30 -14.57
CA LYS A 68 8.11 21.33 -13.21
C LYS A 68 8.35 22.78 -12.78
N ALA A 69 7.98 23.10 -11.54
CA ALA A 69 8.36 24.35 -10.89
C ALA A 69 9.88 24.52 -10.86
N ARG A 70 10.33 25.77 -11.00
CA ARG A 70 11.74 26.16 -10.96
C ARG A 70 12.15 26.50 -9.53
N GLY A 71 13.41 26.25 -9.19
CA GLY A 71 13.99 26.60 -7.89
C GLY A 71 14.08 25.41 -6.93
N ILE A 72 14.36 25.73 -5.66
CA ILE A 72 14.48 24.74 -4.58
C ILE A 72 13.07 24.28 -4.20
N LYS A 73 12.86 22.96 -4.17
CA LYS A 73 11.57 22.34 -3.89
C LYS A 73 11.53 21.79 -2.48
N ASP A 74 10.49 22.14 -1.73
CA ASP A 74 10.24 21.58 -0.40
C ASP A 74 10.12 20.05 -0.46
N PRO A 75 10.70 19.32 0.50
CA PRO A 75 10.63 17.88 0.48
C PRO A 75 9.37 17.37 1.16
N ILE A 76 8.74 16.41 0.50
CA ILE A 76 7.56 15.73 0.98
C ILE A 76 7.81 14.23 1.03
N VAL A 77 7.19 13.55 1.98
CA VAL A 77 7.19 12.09 2.06
C VAL A 77 5.78 11.60 1.79
N VAL A 78 5.62 10.71 0.80
CA VAL A 78 4.34 10.09 0.48
C VAL A 78 4.25 8.72 1.14
N LEU A 79 3.23 8.54 1.98
CA LEU A 79 2.95 7.29 2.69
C LEU A 79 1.63 6.68 2.18
N PRO A 80 1.66 5.43 1.71
CA PRO A 80 0.45 4.76 1.24
C PRO A 80 -0.39 4.23 2.41
N GLY A 81 -1.60 3.78 2.08
CA GLY A 81 -2.44 2.97 2.96
C GLY A 81 -2.06 1.49 2.95
N ILE A 82 -2.89 0.69 3.62
CA ILE A 82 -2.80 -0.78 3.58
C ILE A 82 -2.81 -1.27 2.12
N MET A 83 -1.94 -2.23 1.79
CA MET A 83 -1.78 -2.79 0.44
C MET A 83 -1.27 -1.79 -0.63
N GLY A 84 -0.87 -0.59 -0.22
CA GLY A 84 -0.40 0.45 -1.14
C GLY A 84 1.11 0.47 -1.38
N SER A 85 1.84 -0.52 -0.86
CA SER A 85 3.23 -0.80 -1.24
C SER A 85 3.33 -2.13 -1.96
N LEU A 86 4.17 -2.19 -3.00
CA LEU A 86 4.58 -3.44 -3.61
C LEU A 86 5.50 -4.17 -2.63
N LEU A 87 5.23 -5.46 -2.44
CA LEU A 87 6.00 -6.35 -1.57
C LEU A 87 6.75 -7.37 -2.43
N PHE A 88 8.01 -7.61 -2.10
CA PHE A 88 8.87 -8.59 -2.77
C PHE A 88 9.45 -9.54 -1.75
N SER A 89 9.62 -10.79 -2.15
CA SER A 89 10.50 -11.71 -1.45
C SER A 89 11.89 -11.66 -2.08
N VAL A 90 12.94 -11.49 -1.27
CA VAL A 90 14.33 -11.32 -1.73
C VAL A 90 15.26 -12.48 -1.41
N ARG A 91 14.80 -13.47 -0.65
CA ARG A 91 15.54 -14.70 -0.32
C ARG A 91 14.65 -15.92 -0.48
N GLY A 92 15.23 -17.03 -0.92
CA GLY A 92 14.49 -18.25 -1.22
C GLY A 92 13.65 -18.06 -2.48
N VAL A 93 12.34 -17.96 -2.33
CA VAL A 93 11.43 -17.60 -3.42
C VAL A 93 11.64 -16.12 -3.74
N THR A 94 12.32 -15.81 -4.85
CA THR A 94 12.59 -14.41 -5.25
C THR A 94 11.52 -13.95 -6.24
N THR A 95 10.51 -13.22 -5.77
CA THR A 95 9.38 -12.79 -6.61
C THR A 95 8.64 -11.60 -6.01
N MET A 96 7.87 -10.89 -6.84
CA MET A 96 6.89 -9.93 -6.37
C MET A 96 5.75 -10.68 -5.66
N LEU A 97 5.53 -10.38 -4.39
CA LEU A 97 4.43 -10.95 -3.60
C LEU A 97 3.13 -10.19 -3.81
N TRP A 98 3.22 -8.87 -4.00
CA TRP A 98 2.06 -7.98 -4.14
C TRP A 98 2.32 -6.87 -5.17
N ILE A 99 1.50 -6.67 -6.20
CA ILE A 99 0.31 -7.44 -6.64
C ILE A 99 0.73 -8.47 -7.71
N ASN A 100 0.65 -9.77 -7.42
CA ASN A 100 1.07 -10.82 -8.36
C ASN A 100 -0.06 -11.82 -8.70
N PRO A 101 -0.78 -11.62 -9.82
CA PRO A 101 -1.81 -12.54 -10.30
C PRO A 101 -1.37 -14.00 -10.45
N LEU A 102 -0.14 -14.25 -10.93
CA LEU A 102 0.35 -15.60 -11.18
C LEU A 102 0.55 -16.38 -9.88
N LEU A 103 1.01 -15.69 -8.83
CA LEU A 103 1.12 -16.25 -7.48
C LEU A 103 -0.25 -16.74 -6.99
N PHE A 104 -1.33 -15.99 -7.26
CA PHE A 104 -2.69 -16.39 -6.90
C PHE A 104 -3.24 -17.54 -7.76
N VAL A 105 -2.97 -17.54 -9.07
CA VAL A 105 -3.35 -18.67 -9.95
C VAL A 105 -2.71 -19.97 -9.45
N ASN A 106 -1.47 -19.91 -8.99
CA ASN A 106 -0.73 -21.06 -8.48
C ASN A 106 -1.07 -21.46 -7.04
N GLY A 107 -2.00 -20.78 -6.36
CA GLY A 107 -2.38 -21.12 -4.98
C GLY A 107 -1.32 -20.74 -3.95
N GLN A 108 -0.44 -19.78 -4.27
CA GLN A 108 0.75 -19.47 -3.47
C GLN A 108 0.57 -18.23 -2.56
N ALA A 109 -0.67 -17.79 -2.31
CA ALA A 109 -0.95 -16.65 -1.45
C ALA A 109 -0.39 -16.79 -0.02
N SER A 110 -0.12 -18.01 0.44
CA SER A 110 0.53 -18.28 1.72
C SER A 110 1.90 -17.60 1.87
N TYR A 111 2.57 -17.21 0.78
CA TYR A 111 3.79 -16.39 0.86
C TYR A 111 3.57 -14.98 1.42
N LEU A 112 2.33 -14.50 1.46
CA LEU A 112 1.96 -13.23 2.08
C LEU A 112 1.62 -13.38 3.57
N LYS A 113 1.52 -14.59 4.12
CA LYS A 113 1.25 -14.79 5.55
C LYS A 113 2.33 -14.12 6.41
N VAL A 114 1.92 -13.54 7.52
CA VAL A 114 2.81 -13.10 8.59
C VAL A 114 2.60 -14.06 9.74
N ASP A 115 3.53 -15.00 9.87
CA ASP A 115 3.56 -15.86 11.04
C ASP A 115 4.38 -15.17 12.15
N ASP A 116 4.13 -15.52 13.42
CA ASP A 116 4.96 -15.07 14.55
C ASP A 116 6.47 -15.28 14.25
N GLU A 117 7.36 -14.49 14.87
CA GLU A 117 8.80 -14.41 14.56
C GLU A 117 9.53 -15.76 14.45
N GLU A 118 9.00 -16.85 15.02
CA GLU A 118 9.55 -18.21 14.93
C GLU A 118 9.00 -19.06 13.76
N LYS A 119 8.02 -18.58 13.01
CA LYS A 119 7.23 -19.34 12.03
C LYS A 119 7.13 -18.70 10.65
N THR A 120 7.78 -17.56 10.39
CA THR A 120 7.81 -17.00 9.02
C THR A 120 8.26 -18.08 8.05
N ASN A 121 7.54 -18.26 6.93
CA ASN A 121 7.94 -19.20 5.89
C ASN A 121 9.44 -18.99 5.57
N PRO A 122 10.33 -19.95 5.88
CA PRO A 122 11.77 -19.74 5.82
C PRO A 122 12.27 -19.49 4.38
N MET A 123 11.39 -19.72 3.40
CA MET A 123 11.63 -19.48 1.99
C MET A 123 11.24 -18.07 1.53
N VAL A 124 10.75 -17.20 2.42
CA VAL A 124 10.27 -15.86 2.09
C VAL A 124 10.91 -14.82 3.01
N GLU A 125 11.66 -13.90 2.43
CA GLU A 125 12.14 -12.69 3.11
C GLU A 125 11.43 -11.48 2.47
N CYS A 126 10.34 -11.04 3.08
CA CYS A 126 9.52 -9.96 2.52
C CYS A 126 10.11 -8.58 2.81
N VAL A 127 10.17 -7.75 1.77
CA VAL A 127 10.56 -6.34 1.85
C VAL A 127 9.55 -5.47 1.10
N ALA A 128 9.30 -4.28 1.64
CA ALA A 128 8.56 -3.25 0.93
C ALA A 128 9.47 -2.57 -0.10
N PHE A 129 9.06 -2.57 -1.37
CA PHE A 129 9.92 -2.16 -2.47
C PHE A 129 9.63 -0.75 -2.98
N SER A 130 8.38 -0.48 -3.37
CA SER A 130 7.94 0.82 -3.89
C SER A 130 6.45 1.04 -3.67
N LEU A 131 5.94 2.25 -3.91
CA LEU A 131 4.48 2.47 -3.88
C LEU A 131 3.80 1.69 -5.01
N GLU A 132 2.59 1.19 -4.74
CA GLU A 132 1.74 0.55 -5.75
C GLU A 132 1.39 1.56 -6.84
N LYS A 133 1.92 1.35 -8.05
CA LYS A 133 1.92 2.38 -9.09
C LYS A 133 0.55 2.57 -9.75
N LEU A 134 -0.32 1.57 -9.77
CA LEU A 134 -1.66 1.74 -10.36
C LEU A 134 -2.51 2.72 -9.57
N THR A 135 -2.27 2.84 -8.26
CA THR A 135 -3.00 3.76 -7.38
C THR A 135 -2.27 5.08 -7.18
N TYR A 136 -0.98 5.04 -6.83
CA TYR A 136 -0.27 6.22 -6.33
C TYR A 136 0.52 6.98 -7.39
N LEU A 137 0.74 6.43 -8.59
CA LEU A 137 1.61 7.04 -9.59
C LEU A 137 1.15 8.45 -9.97
N LYS A 138 -0.15 8.66 -10.20
CA LYS A 138 -0.69 9.98 -10.55
C LYS A 138 -0.36 11.01 -9.47
N LEU A 139 -0.68 10.67 -8.20
CA LEU A 139 -0.39 11.55 -7.06
C LEU A 139 1.10 11.92 -7.01
N VAL A 140 1.99 10.94 -7.18
CA VAL A 140 3.44 11.18 -7.16
C VAL A 140 3.88 12.07 -8.33
N LEU A 141 3.40 11.84 -9.55
CA LEU A 141 3.75 12.66 -10.73
C LEU A 141 3.33 14.12 -10.56
N GLU A 142 2.12 14.35 -10.07
CA GLU A 142 1.56 15.67 -9.77
C GLU A 142 2.38 16.38 -8.69
N LEU A 143 2.64 15.70 -7.56
CA LEU A 143 3.44 16.29 -6.49
C LEU A 143 4.88 16.62 -6.92
N ARG A 144 5.48 15.82 -7.81
CA ARG A 144 6.83 16.09 -8.36
C ARG A 144 6.90 17.35 -9.21
N ARG A 145 5.77 17.90 -9.66
CA ARG A 145 5.77 19.20 -10.35
C ARG A 145 6.30 20.29 -9.44
N GLU A 146 5.89 20.28 -8.17
CA GLU A 146 6.17 21.34 -7.19
C GLU A 146 7.19 20.93 -6.11
N PHE A 147 7.28 19.65 -5.77
CA PHE A 147 8.00 19.17 -4.58
C PHE A 147 9.12 18.18 -4.88
N THR A 148 10.05 18.05 -3.92
CA THR A 148 10.98 16.91 -3.89
C THR A 148 10.27 15.76 -3.19
N VAL A 149 9.88 14.72 -3.95
CA VAL A 149 9.05 13.63 -3.42
C VAL A 149 9.91 12.44 -3.00
N TYR A 150 9.78 12.05 -1.73
CA TYR A 150 10.29 10.82 -1.17
C TYR A 150 9.15 9.81 -1.06
N GLU A 151 9.32 8.63 -1.64
CA GLU A 151 8.39 7.52 -1.47
C GLU A 151 8.73 6.74 -0.20
N PHE A 152 7.75 6.46 0.65
CA PHE A 152 7.90 5.60 1.81
C PHE A 152 7.02 4.35 1.68
N PRO A 153 7.46 3.34 0.92
CA PRO A 153 6.82 2.03 0.98
C PRO A 153 7.12 1.37 2.33
N TYR A 154 6.18 0.62 2.85
CA TYR A 154 6.33 -0.12 4.11
C TYR A 154 5.59 -1.45 4.06
N ASP A 155 5.97 -2.39 4.93
CA ASP A 155 5.28 -3.68 5.00
C ASP A 155 3.96 -3.49 5.75
N TRP A 156 2.92 -3.23 4.97
CA TRP A 156 1.57 -2.96 5.44
C TRP A 156 0.92 -4.15 6.14
N ARG A 157 1.56 -5.31 6.20
CA ARG A 157 1.09 -6.48 6.96
C ARG A 157 1.51 -6.40 8.43
N LEU A 158 2.65 -5.77 8.72
CA LEU A 158 3.27 -5.68 10.03
C LEU A 158 2.61 -4.62 10.93
N PRO A 159 2.85 -4.65 12.26
CA PRO A 159 2.31 -3.66 13.17
C PRO A 159 2.64 -2.21 12.76
N ILE A 160 1.71 -1.30 13.04
CA ILE A 160 1.83 0.14 12.75
C ILE A 160 3.06 0.74 13.43
N GLU A 161 3.40 0.29 14.64
CA GLU A 161 4.54 0.71 15.44
C GLU A 161 5.86 0.34 14.77
N ASN A 162 5.98 -0.90 14.26
CA ASN A 162 7.16 -1.34 13.53
C ASN A 162 7.39 -0.45 12.30
N ASN A 163 6.32 -0.16 11.55
CA ASN A 163 6.39 0.72 10.39
C ASN A 163 6.71 2.17 10.76
N ALA A 164 6.31 2.63 11.95
CA ALA A 164 6.68 3.95 12.48
C ALA A 164 8.18 4.04 12.81
N ASP A 165 8.77 2.98 13.34
CA ASP A 165 10.21 2.90 13.60
C ASP A 165 11.01 2.89 12.27
N VAL A 166 10.50 2.20 11.24
CA VAL A 166 11.07 2.24 9.88
C VAL A 166 10.94 3.64 9.24
N LEU A 167 9.83 4.35 9.50
CA LEU A 167 9.62 5.72 9.03
C LEU A 167 10.63 6.69 9.65
N HIS A 168 10.81 6.63 10.97
CA HIS A 168 11.80 7.43 11.70
C HIS A 168 13.20 7.25 11.10
N ASN A 169 13.64 6.00 10.95
CA ASN A 169 14.94 5.68 10.35
C ASN A 169 15.10 6.21 8.92
N SER A 170 14.03 6.16 8.12
CA SER A 170 14.05 6.68 6.75
C SER A 170 14.16 8.21 6.70
N ILE A 171 13.42 8.91 7.56
CA ILE A 171 13.48 10.37 7.68
C ILE A 171 14.88 10.81 8.12
N GLU A 172 15.47 10.16 9.13
CA GLU A 172 16.83 10.48 9.58
C GLU A 172 17.87 10.22 8.49
N ARG A 173 17.74 9.11 7.76
CA ARG A 173 18.61 8.79 6.62
C ARG A 173 18.52 9.84 5.52
N TRP A 174 17.31 10.25 5.11
CA TRP A 174 17.12 11.26 4.06
C TRP A 174 17.64 12.64 4.47
N ALA A 175 17.61 12.95 5.77
CA ALA A 175 18.11 14.21 6.30
C ALA A 175 19.57 14.15 6.80
N SER A 176 20.26 13.04 6.62
CA SER A 176 21.64 12.84 7.14
C SER A 176 22.62 13.91 6.67
N ALA A 177 22.52 14.35 5.40
CA ALA A 177 23.35 15.42 4.84
C ALA A 177 22.85 16.84 5.17
N HIS A 178 21.64 16.97 5.71
CA HIS A 178 20.95 18.25 5.93
C HIS A 178 20.32 18.29 7.34
N PRO A 179 21.09 18.63 8.39
CA PRO A 179 20.64 18.54 9.78
C PRO A 179 19.37 19.35 10.12
N ARG A 180 19.11 20.43 9.37
CA ARG A 180 17.92 21.28 9.53
C ARG A 180 16.77 20.92 8.59
N GLN A 181 16.90 19.84 7.81
CA GLN A 181 15.84 19.42 6.88
C GLN A 181 14.60 19.02 7.66
N LYS A 182 13.47 19.63 7.27
CA LYS A 182 12.12 19.21 7.65
C LYS A 182 11.37 18.66 6.45
N PHE A 183 10.42 17.75 6.68
CA PHE A 183 9.58 17.14 5.68
C PHE A 183 8.11 17.44 5.93
N THR A 184 7.31 17.51 4.86
CA THR A 184 5.85 17.41 4.95
C THR A 184 5.43 15.98 4.65
N LEU A 185 4.67 15.36 5.56
CA LEU A 185 4.13 14.02 5.35
C LEU A 185 2.78 14.13 4.63
N VAL A 186 2.64 13.49 3.46
CA VAL A 186 1.38 13.36 2.71
C VAL A 186 0.97 11.90 2.73
N VAL A 187 -0.11 11.59 3.44
CA VAL A 187 -0.35 10.23 3.90
C VAL A 187 -1.76 9.80 3.58
N HIS A 188 -1.93 8.57 3.09
CA HIS A 188 -3.22 8.02 2.73
C HIS A 188 -3.61 6.89 3.67
N SER A 189 -4.87 6.88 4.12
CA SER A 189 -5.47 5.80 4.90
C SER A 189 -4.57 5.40 6.09
N MET A 190 -4.20 4.12 6.22
CA MET A 190 -3.35 3.58 7.28
C MET A 190 -1.98 4.28 7.41
N GLY A 191 -1.43 4.86 6.33
CA GLY A 191 -0.18 5.63 6.39
C GLY A 191 -0.24 6.82 7.36
N GLY A 192 -1.44 7.35 7.62
CA GLY A 192 -1.63 8.38 8.65
C GLY A 192 -1.57 7.85 10.08
N LEU A 193 -1.94 6.59 10.31
CA LEU A 193 -1.74 5.95 11.61
C LEU A 193 -0.26 5.65 11.85
N VAL A 194 0.46 5.16 10.83
CA VAL A 194 1.93 5.00 10.87
C VAL A 194 2.60 6.34 11.20
N SER A 195 2.19 7.41 10.53
CA SER A 195 2.75 8.74 10.78
C SER A 195 2.45 9.23 12.19
N ARG A 196 1.21 9.10 12.69
CA ARG A 196 0.86 9.49 14.06
C ARG A 196 1.63 8.67 15.10
N SER A 197 1.80 7.37 14.86
CA SER A 197 2.60 6.50 15.71
C SER A 197 4.06 6.98 15.77
N TYR A 198 4.65 7.33 14.62
CA TYR A 198 5.98 7.95 14.56
C TYR A 198 6.04 9.25 15.37
N LEU A 199 5.10 10.18 15.17
CA LEU A 199 5.07 11.45 15.91
C LEU A 199 4.97 11.26 17.43
N GLY A 200 4.20 10.25 17.88
CA GLY A 200 4.03 9.96 19.30
C GLY A 200 5.20 9.20 19.93
N ARG A 201 5.87 8.33 19.18
CA ARG A 201 7.00 7.52 19.64
C ARG A 201 8.32 8.31 19.68
N TYR A 202 8.49 9.25 18.76
CA TYR A 202 9.72 10.04 18.61
C TYR A 202 9.41 11.56 18.61
N PRO A 203 8.84 12.11 19.69
CA PRO A 203 8.31 13.48 19.70
C PRO A 203 9.38 14.55 19.41
N GLU A 204 10.58 14.43 19.99
CA GLU A 204 11.67 15.38 19.78
C GLU A 204 12.19 15.37 18.33
N ASP A 205 12.37 14.17 17.76
CA ASP A 205 12.78 14.01 16.37
C ASP A 205 11.69 14.47 15.41
N ALA A 206 10.43 14.18 15.73
CA ALA A 206 9.28 14.63 14.97
C ALA A 206 9.19 16.16 14.94
N GLU A 207 9.35 16.84 16.08
CA GLU A 207 9.39 18.31 16.13
C GLU A 207 10.53 18.88 15.28
N ARG A 208 11.69 18.23 15.33
CA ARG A 208 12.88 18.60 14.58
C ARG A 208 12.76 18.35 13.08
N ARG A 209 12.07 17.28 12.66
CA ARG A 209 12.03 16.78 11.27
C ARG A 209 10.74 17.03 10.53
N ILE A 210 9.63 17.27 11.19
CA ILE A 210 8.33 17.39 10.53
C ILE A 210 7.86 18.84 10.53
N ASN A 211 7.45 19.30 9.35
CA ASN A 211 6.83 20.60 9.17
C ASN A 211 5.30 20.50 9.24
N ARG A 212 4.73 19.52 8.54
CA ARG A 212 3.28 19.30 8.43
C ARG A 212 2.97 17.83 8.26
N LEU A 213 1.79 17.41 8.73
CA LEU A 213 1.16 16.13 8.45
C LEU A 213 -0.16 16.38 7.72
N ILE A 214 -0.29 15.87 6.50
CA ILE A 214 -1.48 15.99 5.65
C ILE A 214 -2.07 14.59 5.46
N THR A 215 -3.24 14.34 6.05
CA THR A 215 -3.92 13.04 6.04
C THR A 215 -5.05 12.98 5.03
N LEU A 216 -5.08 11.91 4.22
CA LEU A 216 -6.09 11.63 3.21
C LEU A 216 -6.85 10.36 3.62
N GLY A 217 -8.06 10.53 4.20
CA GLY A 217 -8.92 9.39 4.56
C GLY A 217 -8.34 8.47 5.65
N THR A 218 -7.55 9.00 6.58
CA THR A 218 -6.96 8.21 7.66
C THR A 218 -8.03 7.76 8.67
N PRO A 219 -8.12 6.44 8.97
CA PRO A 219 -9.09 5.91 9.93
C PRO A 219 -8.60 6.14 11.37
N HIS A 220 -8.66 7.39 11.85
CA HIS A 220 -8.11 7.79 13.15
C HIS A 220 -8.69 7.03 14.35
N LEU A 221 -9.90 6.50 14.21
CA LEU A 221 -10.65 5.75 15.22
C LEU A 221 -10.99 4.34 14.74
N GLY A 222 -10.22 3.81 13.77
CA GLY A 222 -10.54 2.57 13.06
C GLY A 222 -11.56 2.77 11.95
N ALA A 223 -11.89 1.68 11.26
CA ALA A 223 -12.79 1.67 10.11
C ALA A 223 -13.80 0.53 10.25
N THR A 224 -15.09 0.85 10.21
CA THR A 224 -16.17 -0.13 10.41
C THR A 224 -16.20 -1.21 9.32
N ASN A 225 -15.79 -0.85 8.10
CA ASN A 225 -15.62 -1.80 7.00
C ASN A 225 -14.52 -2.85 7.27
N ALA A 226 -13.57 -2.61 8.17
CA ALA A 226 -12.58 -3.62 8.55
C ALA A 226 -13.26 -4.82 9.23
N ILE A 227 -14.31 -4.57 10.02
CA ILE A 227 -15.11 -5.64 10.65
C ILE A 227 -15.89 -6.41 9.60
N ASP A 228 -16.58 -5.71 8.71
CA ASP A 228 -17.35 -6.34 7.63
C ASP A 228 -16.46 -7.24 6.75
N ASN A 229 -15.27 -6.75 6.40
CA ASN A 229 -14.29 -7.51 5.63
C ASN A 229 -13.75 -8.75 6.35
N LEU A 230 -13.59 -8.69 7.68
CA LEU A 230 -13.18 -9.84 8.48
C LEU A 230 -14.31 -10.85 8.67
N TYR A 231 -15.53 -10.37 8.87
CA TYR A 231 -16.67 -11.20 9.24
C TYR A 231 -17.39 -11.82 8.03
N HIS A 232 -17.75 -11.00 7.04
CA HIS A 232 -18.44 -11.45 5.84
C HIS A 232 -17.47 -11.82 4.70
N GLY A 233 -16.17 -11.58 4.90
CA GLY A 233 -15.15 -11.72 3.88
C GLY A 233 -15.11 -10.51 2.94
N ASN A 234 -13.95 -10.31 2.31
CA ASN A 234 -13.75 -9.24 1.33
C ASN A 234 -13.95 -9.77 -0.11
N GLN A 235 -14.51 -8.95 -1.01
CA GLN A 235 -14.69 -9.33 -2.42
C GLN A 235 -13.38 -9.79 -3.10
N MET A 236 -12.25 -9.17 -2.76
CA MET A 236 -10.93 -9.58 -3.24
C MET A 236 -10.54 -10.96 -2.71
N VAL A 237 -10.75 -11.23 -1.41
CA VAL A 237 -10.50 -12.54 -0.80
C VAL A 237 -11.32 -13.63 -1.52
N ALA A 238 -12.63 -13.42 -1.62
CA ALA A 238 -13.53 -14.34 -2.31
C ALA A 238 -13.22 -14.51 -3.80
N MET A 239 -12.60 -13.51 -4.43
CA MET A 239 -12.19 -13.58 -5.83
C MET A 239 -10.91 -14.40 -6.01
N VAL A 240 -9.91 -14.18 -5.17
CA VAL A 240 -8.64 -14.92 -5.20
C VAL A 240 -8.86 -16.40 -4.86
N ASP A 241 -9.67 -16.70 -3.85
CA ASP A 241 -9.96 -18.09 -3.48
C ASP A 241 -10.81 -18.81 -4.55
N ARG A 242 -11.61 -18.08 -5.34
CA ARG A 242 -12.30 -18.64 -6.51
C ARG A 242 -11.34 -18.98 -7.66
N ILE A 243 -10.26 -18.22 -7.82
CA ILE A 243 -9.22 -18.52 -8.82
C ILE A 243 -8.50 -19.81 -8.42
N ASN A 244 -8.09 -19.91 -7.15
CA ASN A 244 -7.51 -21.13 -6.60
C ASN A 244 -7.76 -21.18 -5.09
N GLN A 245 -8.47 -22.22 -4.64
CA GLN A 245 -8.86 -22.39 -3.23
C GLN A 245 -7.67 -22.62 -2.29
N GLN A 246 -6.52 -23.08 -2.82
CA GLN A 246 -5.29 -23.28 -2.04
C GLN A 246 -4.67 -21.96 -1.56
N ASN A 247 -5.12 -20.82 -2.07
CA ASN A 247 -4.66 -19.52 -1.58
C ASN A 247 -5.05 -19.28 -0.12
N GLU A 248 -6.20 -19.79 0.32
CA GLU A 248 -6.74 -19.58 1.68
C GLU A 248 -6.64 -18.11 2.13
N MET A 249 -7.08 -17.16 1.28
CA MET A 249 -6.82 -15.74 1.50
C MET A 249 -7.38 -15.19 2.81
N SER A 250 -8.46 -15.78 3.33
CA SER A 250 -8.95 -15.44 4.68
C SER A 250 -7.89 -15.68 5.75
N GLN A 251 -7.16 -16.81 5.70
CA GLN A 251 -6.07 -17.11 6.63
C GLN A 251 -4.89 -16.16 6.43
N VAL A 252 -4.63 -15.77 5.18
CA VAL A 252 -3.60 -14.76 4.85
C VAL A 252 -3.93 -13.43 5.50
N VAL A 253 -5.15 -12.92 5.34
CA VAL A 253 -5.58 -11.64 5.93
C VAL A 253 -5.59 -11.70 7.46
N LEU A 254 -6.07 -12.80 8.05
CA LEU A 254 -6.09 -12.99 9.50
C LEU A 254 -4.68 -13.10 10.11
N SER A 255 -3.66 -13.42 9.32
CA SER A 255 -2.28 -13.43 9.82
C SER A 255 -1.68 -12.03 10.00
N MET A 256 -2.30 -10.97 9.49
CA MET A 256 -1.70 -9.63 9.43
C MET A 256 -2.07 -8.77 10.66
N PRO A 257 -1.11 -8.44 11.56
CA PRO A 257 -1.40 -7.59 12.72
C PRO A 257 -2.06 -6.25 12.36
N SER A 258 -1.66 -5.63 11.25
CA SER A 258 -2.17 -4.32 10.83
C SER A 258 -3.69 -4.30 10.57
N VAL A 259 -4.28 -5.43 10.14
CA VAL A 259 -5.72 -5.52 9.86
C VAL A 259 -6.51 -5.36 11.15
N TYR A 260 -6.04 -5.94 12.25
CA TYR A 260 -6.65 -5.78 13.56
C TYR A 260 -6.50 -4.35 14.11
N GLN A 261 -5.39 -3.69 13.80
CA GLN A 261 -5.14 -2.30 14.21
C GLN A 261 -5.99 -1.28 13.44
N LEU A 262 -6.73 -1.71 12.41
CA LEU A 262 -7.73 -0.90 11.70
C LEU A 262 -9.15 -1.08 12.25
N LEU A 263 -9.37 -1.97 13.21
CA LEU A 263 -10.67 -2.13 13.85
C LEU A 263 -11.05 -0.88 14.68
N PRO A 264 -12.35 -0.62 14.89
CA PRO A 264 -12.80 0.51 15.69
C PRO A 264 -12.11 0.59 17.05
N ALA A 265 -11.65 1.80 17.39
CA ALA A 265 -11.03 2.08 18.67
C ALA A 265 -11.98 1.74 19.84
N PRO A 266 -11.48 1.43 21.05
CA PRO A 266 -12.31 1.18 22.22
C PRO A 266 -13.40 2.24 22.43
N PRO A 267 -14.58 1.89 22.99
CA PRO A 267 -15.71 2.83 23.14
C PRO A 267 -15.33 4.12 23.87
N SER A 268 -14.42 4.03 24.85
CA SER A 268 -13.94 5.17 25.63
C SER A 268 -13.19 6.23 24.81
N LEU A 269 -12.74 5.88 23.60
CA LEU A 269 -12.05 6.79 22.68
C LEU A 269 -12.97 7.29 21.56
N LEU A 270 -14.19 6.76 21.44
CA LEU A 270 -15.17 7.19 20.46
C LEU A 270 -15.93 8.43 20.98
N PRO A 271 -16.30 9.38 20.10
CA PRO A 271 -17.21 10.45 20.47
C PRO A 271 -18.56 9.89 20.92
N GLU A 272 -19.24 10.53 21.90
CA GLU A 272 -20.48 10.06 22.56
C GLU A 272 -21.66 9.70 21.64
N LYS A 273 -21.59 9.99 20.34
CA LYS A 273 -22.66 9.75 19.35
C LYS A 273 -22.24 8.82 18.19
N VAL A 274 -21.09 8.16 18.31
CA VAL A 274 -20.60 7.25 17.27
C VAL A 274 -20.81 5.81 17.74
N GLU A 275 -21.84 5.17 17.20
CA GLU A 275 -21.99 3.72 17.27
C GLU A 275 -21.39 3.11 16.00
N PRO A 276 -20.21 2.48 16.08
CA PRO A 276 -19.51 1.94 14.91
C PRO A 276 -20.25 0.75 14.27
N ALA A 277 -21.12 0.08 15.02
CA ALA A 277 -21.99 -0.99 14.55
C ALA A 277 -23.28 -1.02 15.38
N ASN A 278 -24.33 -1.65 14.85
CA ASN A 278 -25.59 -1.88 15.55
C ASN A 278 -25.56 -3.10 16.51
N TRP A 279 -24.36 -3.55 16.89
CA TRP A 279 -24.09 -4.66 17.80
C TRP A 279 -22.78 -4.40 18.57
N ASP A 280 -22.56 -5.09 19.70
CA ASP A 280 -21.40 -4.82 20.57
C ASP A 280 -20.10 -5.44 20.01
N LEU A 281 -19.33 -4.63 19.27
CA LEU A 281 -18.05 -5.01 18.69
C LEU A 281 -17.01 -5.48 19.71
N TYR A 282 -17.16 -5.15 21.00
CA TYR A 282 -16.14 -5.39 22.02
C TYR A 282 -16.44 -6.63 22.87
N ASP A 283 -17.59 -7.28 22.63
CA ASP A 283 -17.90 -8.59 23.18
C ASP A 283 -17.75 -9.66 22.08
N ALA A 284 -16.70 -10.47 22.12
CA ALA A 284 -16.46 -11.53 21.14
C ALA A 284 -17.65 -12.50 20.95
N LYS A 285 -18.55 -12.64 21.94
CA LYS A 285 -19.73 -13.51 21.84
C LYS A 285 -20.79 -12.99 20.86
N THR A 286 -20.80 -11.68 20.60
CA THR A 286 -21.75 -11.07 19.67
C THR A 286 -21.31 -11.18 18.21
N TRP A 287 -20.06 -11.61 17.98
CA TRP A 287 -19.47 -11.65 16.65
C TRP A 287 -20.04 -12.77 15.80
N GLY A 288 -20.75 -13.77 16.35
CA GLY A 288 -21.40 -14.82 15.55
C GLY A 288 -20.45 -15.69 14.71
N ILE A 289 -19.14 -15.66 15.00
CA ILE A 289 -18.15 -16.50 14.32
C ILE A 289 -18.36 -17.96 14.81
N PRO A 290 -18.65 -18.92 13.92
CA PRO A 290 -18.80 -20.33 14.27
C PRO A 290 -17.49 -20.98 14.75
#